data_AF-A0A9D1VWJ9-F1
#
_entry.id   AF-A0A9D1VWJ9-F1
#
_cell.length_a   1.000
_cell.length_b   1.000
_cell.length_c   1.000
_cell.angle_alpha   90.00
_cell.angle_beta   90.00
_cell.angle_gamma   90.00
#
_symmetry.space_group_name_H-M   'P 1'
#
loop_
_entity.id
_entity.type
_entity.pdbx_description
1 polymer ?
#
loop_
_entity_poly.entity_id
_entity_poly.type
_entity_poly.pdbx_seq_one_letter_code
_entity_poly.pdbx_strand_id
1 'polypeptide(L)'
;AQQERLRQYAEYKNLEIAGEYCDAGKSGKSILGRPAFMEMMDDIASGKDQISYVLVFKLSRFGRNAADVLKSIQTLLDYDVDLVCVEDGIDSSTQGGRLTLAILSAVAEIERENIRVQFMAGRLQKMLEGGWAGGPAPFGYRNKNGKLTVEPGEAEIVRLIYAKYLEPDMKLATVVRWLNDHGNRRISRGSPCPYNRDFAARVLDNPFYCGKIV
;
A
#
# COMPACT_ATOMS: atom_id res chain seq x y z
N ALA A 1 -18.21 23.52 -17.17
CA ALA A 1 -16.92 23.55 -17.90
C ALA A 1 -16.41 22.14 -18.23
N GLN A 2 -16.06 21.29 -17.24
CA GLN A 2 -15.56 19.93 -17.52
C GLN A 2 -16.64 19.04 -18.15
N GLN A 3 -17.82 18.92 -17.52
CA GLN A 3 -18.95 18.15 -18.05
C GLN A 3 -19.37 18.60 -19.46
N GLU A 4 -19.45 19.90 -19.68
CA GLU A 4 -19.80 20.48 -20.98
C GLU A 4 -18.86 20.00 -22.09
N ARG A 5 -17.54 19.99 -21.85
CA ARG A 5 -16.58 19.46 -22.82
C ARG A 5 -16.73 17.96 -23.07
N LEU A 6 -17.08 17.18 -22.05
CA LEU A 6 -17.34 15.74 -22.22
C LEU A 6 -18.57 15.51 -23.09
N ARG A 7 -19.65 16.26 -22.87
CA ARG A 7 -20.88 16.18 -23.68
C ARG A 7 -20.63 16.58 -25.12
N GLN A 8 -19.91 17.68 -25.35
CA GLN A 8 -19.52 18.11 -26.70
C GLN A 8 -18.67 17.07 -27.43
N TYR A 9 -17.76 16.39 -26.71
CA TYR A 9 -16.96 15.32 -27.30
C TYR A 9 -17.82 14.10 -27.64
N ALA A 10 -18.73 13.70 -26.75
CA ALA A 10 -19.67 12.61 -27.00
C ALA A 10 -20.53 12.89 -28.23
N GLU A 11 -21.11 14.09 -28.33
CA GLU A 11 -21.89 14.53 -29.49
C GLU A 11 -21.06 14.52 -30.77
N TYR A 12 -19.85 15.09 -30.76
CA TYR A 12 -18.94 15.08 -31.90
C TYR A 12 -18.60 13.67 -32.40
N LYS A 13 -18.50 12.71 -31.49
CA LYS A 13 -18.22 11.29 -31.79
C LYS A 13 -19.46 10.45 -32.01
N ASN A 14 -20.66 11.03 -31.97
CA ASN A 14 -21.95 10.33 -32.00
C ASN A 14 -22.06 9.20 -30.96
N LEU A 15 -21.58 9.47 -29.74
CA LEU A 15 -21.67 8.56 -28.60
C LEU A 15 -22.93 8.83 -27.79
N GLU A 16 -23.61 7.75 -27.37
CA GLU A 16 -24.72 7.82 -26.42
C GLU A 16 -24.19 7.87 -24.98
N ILE A 17 -24.74 8.77 -24.18
CA ILE A 17 -24.34 8.91 -22.77
C ILE A 17 -25.21 7.97 -21.92
N ALA A 18 -24.66 6.82 -21.54
CA ALA A 18 -25.32 5.85 -20.66
C ALA A 18 -25.39 6.31 -19.19
N GLY A 19 -24.43 7.13 -18.74
CA GLY A 19 -24.38 7.62 -17.37
C GLY A 19 -23.36 8.74 -17.16
N GLU A 20 -23.55 9.52 -16.10
CA GLU A 20 -22.62 10.58 -15.68
C GLU A 20 -22.24 10.39 -14.20
N TYR A 21 -20.95 10.20 -13.94
CA TYR A 21 -20.42 9.99 -12.60
C TYR A 21 -19.64 11.21 -12.13
N CYS A 22 -20.08 11.87 -11.05
CA CYS A 22 -19.49 13.12 -10.57
C CYS A 22 -19.15 13.08 -9.08
N ASP A 23 -17.85 13.12 -8.75
CA ASP A 23 -17.35 13.31 -7.38
C ASP A 23 -17.08 14.82 -7.13
N ALA A 24 -18.13 15.62 -6.91
CA ALA A 24 -17.98 17.06 -6.67
C ALA A 24 -17.21 17.38 -5.37
N GLY A 25 -16.33 18.41 -5.42
CA GLY A 25 -15.70 18.99 -4.22
C GLY A 25 -14.60 18.16 -3.54
N LYS A 26 -14.28 16.96 -4.03
CA LYS A 26 -13.24 16.11 -3.43
C LYS A 26 -11.98 16.09 -4.29
N SER A 27 -10.95 16.79 -3.82
CA SER A 27 -9.62 16.77 -4.45
C SER A 27 -9.08 15.33 -4.60
N GLY A 28 -8.29 15.11 -5.65
CA GLY A 28 -7.56 13.88 -5.99
C GLY A 28 -6.53 13.35 -4.96
N LYS A 29 -6.82 13.24 -3.65
CA LYS A 29 -5.99 12.71 -2.50
C LYS A 29 -6.14 11.25 -1.88
N SER A 30 -6.98 10.31 -2.36
CA SER A 30 -7.55 9.01 -1.88
C SER A 30 -8.75 8.45 -2.73
N ILE A 31 -8.74 7.20 -3.22
CA ILE A 31 -9.92 6.54 -3.85
C ILE A 31 -11.08 6.38 -2.84
N LEU A 32 -10.78 6.28 -1.54
CA LEU A 32 -11.74 6.18 -0.40
C LEU A 32 -12.64 7.42 -0.20
N GLY A 33 -12.77 8.27 -1.21
CA GLY A 33 -13.69 9.39 -1.23
C GLY A 33 -14.41 9.57 -2.56
N ARG A 34 -14.36 8.59 -3.47
CA ARG A 34 -14.91 8.67 -4.83
C ARG A 34 -16.06 7.67 -5.05
N PRO A 35 -17.21 7.85 -4.40
CA PRO A 35 -18.33 6.93 -4.54
C PRO A 35 -18.80 6.81 -5.98
N ALA A 36 -18.87 7.90 -6.75
CA ALA A 36 -19.33 7.87 -8.13
C ALA A 36 -18.34 7.14 -9.05
N PHE A 37 -17.04 7.26 -8.79
CA PHE A 37 -16.03 6.48 -9.52
C PHE A 37 -16.13 4.99 -9.21
N MET A 38 -16.35 4.61 -7.95
CA MET A 38 -16.50 3.18 -7.60
C MET A 38 -17.77 2.61 -8.21
N GLU A 39 -18.88 3.36 -8.16
CA GLU A 39 -20.14 3.00 -8.81
C GLU A 39 -19.95 2.78 -10.32
N MET A 40 -19.23 3.66 -11.00
CA MET A 40 -18.88 3.49 -12.42
C MET A 40 -18.10 2.19 -12.68
N MET A 41 -17.10 1.88 -11.86
CA MET A 41 -16.31 0.66 -12.02
C MET A 41 -17.14 -0.60 -11.76
N ASP A 42 -18.07 -0.55 -10.79
CA ASP A 42 -18.98 -1.66 -10.49
C ASP A 42 -20.03 -1.85 -11.60
N ASP A 43 -20.57 -0.76 -12.16
CA ASP A 43 -21.47 -0.78 -13.30
C ASP A 43 -20.80 -1.42 -14.53
N ILE A 44 -19.54 -1.07 -14.81
CA ILE A 44 -18.73 -1.70 -15.87
C ILE A 44 -18.49 -3.18 -15.58
N ALA A 45 -18.08 -3.52 -14.35
CA ALA A 45 -17.78 -4.90 -13.97
C ALA A 45 -19.01 -5.81 -14.00
N SER A 46 -20.21 -5.25 -13.80
CA SER A 46 -21.49 -5.97 -13.89
C SER A 46 -22.06 -6.06 -15.31
N GLY A 47 -21.42 -5.41 -16.29
CA GLY A 47 -21.87 -5.38 -17.67
C GLY A 47 -23.14 -4.53 -17.89
N LYS A 48 -23.42 -3.62 -16.96
CA LYS A 48 -24.58 -2.72 -17.04
C LYS A 48 -24.46 -1.82 -18.27
N ASP A 49 -25.58 -1.63 -18.98
CA ASP A 49 -25.71 -0.73 -20.13
C ASP A 49 -24.75 -0.96 -21.31
N GLN A 50 -24.00 -2.07 -21.33
CA GLN A 50 -23.02 -2.43 -22.38
C GLN A 50 -22.03 -1.28 -22.70
N ILE A 51 -21.46 -0.68 -21.66
CA ILE A 51 -20.55 0.45 -21.75
C ILE A 51 -19.34 0.08 -22.63
N SER A 52 -19.09 0.83 -23.71
CA SER A 52 -17.91 0.63 -24.57
C SER A 52 -16.80 1.67 -24.34
N TYR A 53 -17.15 2.85 -23.81
CA TYR A 53 -16.21 3.94 -23.58
C TYR A 53 -16.43 4.62 -22.23
N VAL A 54 -15.34 4.99 -21.57
CA VAL A 54 -15.33 5.90 -20.43
C VAL A 54 -14.69 7.21 -20.86
N LEU A 55 -15.46 8.30 -20.77
CA LEU A 55 -14.98 9.65 -21.10
C LEU A 55 -14.57 10.39 -19.83
N VAL A 56 -13.34 10.90 -19.82
CA VAL A 56 -12.75 11.62 -18.70
C VAL A 56 -12.14 12.92 -19.19
N PHE A 57 -12.26 13.99 -18.39
CA PHE A 57 -11.76 15.30 -18.80
C PHE A 57 -10.23 15.32 -18.91
N LYS A 58 -9.54 14.78 -17.89
CA LYS A 58 -8.08 14.63 -17.81
C LYS A 58 -7.74 13.35 -17.06
N LEU A 59 -6.63 12.71 -17.39
CA LEU A 59 -6.09 11.52 -16.75
C LEU A 59 -5.92 11.71 -15.22
N SER A 60 -5.57 12.92 -14.79
CA SER A 60 -5.50 13.31 -13.35
C SER A 60 -6.85 13.28 -12.61
N ARG A 61 -7.98 13.21 -13.32
CA ARG A 61 -9.31 12.96 -12.77
C ARG A 61 -9.62 11.47 -12.68
N PHE A 62 -8.85 10.61 -13.34
CA PHE A 62 -9.05 9.17 -13.32
C PHE A 62 -8.35 8.52 -12.13
N GLY A 63 -7.15 8.97 -11.77
CA GLY A 63 -6.39 8.46 -10.63
C GLY A 63 -5.41 9.49 -10.07
N ARG A 64 -4.77 9.15 -8.94
CA ARG A 64 -4.01 10.11 -8.11
C ARG A 64 -2.50 9.96 -8.27
N ASN A 65 -2.04 8.72 -8.47
CA ASN A 65 -0.69 8.39 -8.88
C ASN A 65 -0.75 7.55 -10.16
N ALA A 66 0.37 7.46 -10.88
CA ALA A 66 0.41 6.74 -12.14
C ALA A 66 0.01 5.26 -11.98
N ALA A 67 0.36 4.61 -10.87
CA ALA A 67 0.01 3.21 -10.62
C ALA A 67 -1.52 3.00 -10.52
N ASP A 68 -2.22 3.85 -9.77
CA ASP A 68 -3.68 3.79 -9.62
C ASP A 68 -4.38 4.07 -10.95
N VAL A 69 -3.93 5.09 -11.70
CA VAL A 69 -4.46 5.42 -13.03
C VAL A 69 -4.34 4.21 -13.95
N LEU A 70 -3.12 3.65 -14.07
CA LEU A 70 -2.84 2.54 -14.98
C LEU A 70 -3.60 1.28 -14.57
N LYS A 71 -3.73 1.02 -13.27
CA LYS A 71 -4.53 -0.10 -12.77
C LYS A 71 -5.99 0.03 -13.18
N SER A 72 -6.60 1.20 -12.98
CA SER A 72 -7.98 1.44 -13.39
C SER A 72 -8.15 1.33 -14.91
N ILE A 73 -7.17 1.80 -15.70
CA ILE A 73 -7.19 1.66 -17.16
C ILE A 73 -7.12 0.20 -17.57
N GLN A 74 -6.22 -0.58 -16.97
CA GLN A 74 -6.14 -2.02 -17.23
C GLN A 74 -7.47 -2.70 -16.93
N THR A 75 -8.10 -2.37 -15.80
CA THR A 75 -9.43 -2.90 -15.47
C THR A 75 -10.47 -2.57 -16.53
N LEU A 76 -10.50 -1.33 -17.05
CA LEU A 76 -11.42 -0.99 -18.15
C LEU A 76 -11.19 -1.86 -19.38
N LEU A 77 -9.93 -1.99 -19.80
CA LEU A 77 -9.55 -2.80 -20.97
C LEU A 77 -9.84 -4.28 -20.78
N ASP A 78 -9.72 -4.82 -19.56
CA ASP A 78 -10.07 -6.21 -19.24
C ASP A 78 -11.59 -6.48 -19.40
N TYR A 79 -12.42 -5.44 -19.37
CA TYR A 79 -13.86 -5.48 -19.65
C TYR A 79 -14.21 -4.98 -21.07
N ASP A 80 -13.23 -4.89 -21.97
CA ASP A 80 -13.38 -4.37 -23.34
C ASP A 80 -13.93 -2.92 -23.39
N VAL A 81 -13.62 -2.12 -22.37
CA VAL A 81 -14.00 -0.70 -22.27
C VAL A 81 -12.81 0.21 -22.54
N ASP A 82 -12.95 1.11 -23.51
CA ASP A 82 -11.91 2.07 -23.85
C ASP A 82 -11.97 3.34 -22.98
N LEU A 83 -10.81 3.87 -22.60
CA LEU A 83 -10.67 5.18 -21.93
C LEU A 83 -10.39 6.26 -22.97
N VAL A 84 -11.17 7.34 -22.91
CA VAL A 84 -10.91 8.59 -23.64
C VAL A 84 -10.69 9.74 -22.66
N CYS A 85 -9.48 10.30 -22.65
CA CYS A 85 -9.14 11.53 -21.96
C CYS A 85 -9.23 12.71 -22.92
N VAL A 86 -10.31 13.49 -22.83
CA VAL A 86 -10.65 14.53 -23.82
C VAL A 86 -9.60 15.63 -23.90
N GLU A 87 -9.10 16.15 -22.77
CA GLU A 87 -8.11 17.23 -22.82
C GLU A 87 -6.68 16.73 -23.04
N ASP A 88 -6.36 15.53 -22.57
CA ASP A 88 -5.01 14.97 -22.77
C ASP A 88 -4.85 14.34 -24.16
N GLY A 89 -5.95 14.23 -24.93
CA GLY A 89 -5.96 13.65 -26.28
C GLY A 89 -5.62 12.15 -26.30
N ILE A 90 -5.87 11.45 -25.19
CA ILE A 90 -5.56 10.02 -25.06
C ILE A 90 -6.83 9.23 -25.35
N ASP A 91 -6.74 8.29 -26.29
CA ASP A 91 -7.85 7.41 -26.66
C ASP A 91 -7.33 5.97 -26.83
N SER A 92 -7.64 5.09 -25.87
CA SER A 92 -7.14 3.71 -25.85
C SER A 92 -7.63 2.84 -27.01
N SER A 93 -8.70 3.25 -27.70
CA SER A 93 -9.20 2.53 -28.89
C SER A 93 -8.22 2.69 -30.08
N THR A 94 -7.40 3.74 -30.06
CA THR A 94 -6.44 4.07 -31.12
C THR A 94 -5.06 3.47 -30.87
N GLN A 95 -4.30 3.22 -31.94
CA GLN A 95 -2.90 2.78 -31.83
C GLN A 95 -2.03 3.80 -31.08
N GLY A 96 -2.25 5.09 -31.33
CA GLY A 96 -1.54 6.17 -30.66
C GLY A 96 -1.82 6.23 -29.17
N GLY A 97 -3.09 6.09 -28.75
CA GLY A 97 -3.43 6.06 -27.33
C GLY A 97 -2.89 4.82 -26.62
N ARG A 98 -2.93 3.63 -27.25
CA ARG A 98 -2.28 2.42 -26.69
C ARG A 98 -0.78 2.61 -26.49
N LEU A 99 -0.09 3.25 -27.44
CA LEU A 99 1.33 3.58 -27.28
C LEU A 99 1.56 4.55 -26.12
N THR A 100 0.74 5.61 -26.01
CA THR A 100 0.83 6.56 -24.89
C THR A 100 0.63 5.86 -23.54
N LEU A 101 -0.35 4.97 -23.43
CA LEU A 101 -0.59 4.18 -22.21
C LEU A 101 0.59 3.27 -21.88
N ALA A 102 1.20 2.61 -22.87
CA ALA A 102 2.39 1.78 -22.67
C ALA A 102 3.59 2.61 -22.17
N ILE A 103 3.80 3.81 -22.72
CA ILE A 103 4.84 4.74 -22.25
C ILE A 103 4.59 5.16 -20.81
N LEU A 104 3.35 5.54 -20.47
CA LEU A 104 2.96 5.90 -19.11
C LEU A 104 3.20 4.74 -18.13
N SER A 105 2.90 3.50 -18.55
CA SER A 105 3.20 2.29 -17.78
C SER A 105 4.68 2.12 -17.49
N ALA A 106 5.54 2.27 -18.51
CA ALA A 106 6.98 2.16 -18.35
C ALA A 106 7.54 3.25 -17.42
N VAL A 107 7.08 4.50 -17.58
CA VAL A 107 7.49 5.61 -16.71
C VAL A 107 7.08 5.35 -15.26
N ALA A 108 5.86 4.89 -15.03
CA ALA A 108 5.38 4.57 -13.69
C ALA A 108 6.19 3.44 -13.01
N GLU A 109 6.65 2.45 -13.79
CA GLU A 109 7.53 1.40 -13.30
C GLU A 109 8.91 1.92 -12.92
N ILE A 110 9.50 2.78 -13.77
CA ILE A 110 10.78 3.43 -13.50
C ILE A 110 10.70 4.30 -12.23
N GLU A 111 9.63 5.08 -12.05
CA GLU A 111 9.45 5.88 -10.84
C GLU A 111 9.34 5.03 -9.58
N ARG A 112 8.64 3.89 -9.64
CA ARG A 112 8.56 2.95 -8.52
C ARG A 112 9.94 2.41 -8.14
N GLU A 113 10.75 2.03 -9.12
CA GLU A 113 12.10 1.55 -8.87
C GLU A 113 13.01 2.66 -8.34
N ASN A 114 12.89 3.88 -8.87
CA ASN A 114 13.64 5.04 -8.36
C ASN A 114 13.33 5.34 -6.88
N ILE A 115 12.05 5.29 -6.49
CA ILE A 115 11.64 5.44 -5.08
C ILE A 115 12.29 4.35 -4.22
N ARG A 116 12.31 3.11 -4.70
CA ARG A 116 12.94 1.98 -3.99
C ARG A 116 14.44 2.19 -3.81
N VAL A 117 15.13 2.60 -4.87
CA VAL A 117 16.58 2.91 -4.83
C VAL A 117 16.86 4.02 -3.83
N GLN A 118 16.12 5.13 -3.89
CA GLN A 118 16.28 6.25 -2.96
C GLN A 118 15.96 5.85 -1.52
N PHE A 119 14.91 5.06 -1.30
CA PHE A 119 14.56 4.54 0.02
C PHE A 119 15.68 3.69 0.61
N MET A 120 16.25 2.77 -0.18
CA MET A 120 17.37 1.94 0.26
C MET A 120 18.65 2.75 0.51
N ALA A 121 18.94 3.74 -0.33
CA ALA A 121 20.06 4.66 -0.11
C ALA A 121 19.90 5.46 1.19
N GLY A 122 18.69 6.00 1.44
CA GLY A 122 18.38 6.70 2.70
C GLY A 122 18.46 5.80 3.93
N ARG A 123 18.04 4.53 3.81
CA ARG A 123 18.21 3.53 4.89
C ARG A 123 19.70 3.30 5.19
N LEU A 124 20.50 3.08 4.16
CA LEU A 124 21.94 2.84 4.31
C LEU A 124 22.64 4.04 4.94
N GLN A 125 22.38 5.26 4.45
CA GLN A 125 22.94 6.48 5.02
C GLN A 125 22.60 6.60 6.51
N LYS A 126 21.33 6.38 6.88
CA LYS A 126 20.90 6.43 8.28
C LYS A 126 21.61 5.38 9.14
N MET A 127 21.88 4.19 8.61
CA MET A 127 22.67 3.16 9.33
C MET A 127 24.13 3.58 9.50
N LEU A 128 24.75 4.17 8.48
CA LEU A 128 26.12 4.68 8.54
C LEU A 128 26.28 5.81 9.57
N GLU A 129 25.24 6.62 9.77
CA GLU A 129 25.17 7.65 10.81
C GLU A 129 24.88 7.07 12.21
N GLY A 130 24.79 5.74 12.35
CA GLY A 130 24.49 5.04 13.60
C GLY A 130 23.01 5.13 14.01
N GLY A 131 22.13 5.45 13.06
CA GLY A 131 20.69 5.57 13.24
C GLY A 131 19.93 4.28 12.89
N TRP A 132 18.69 4.19 13.40
CA TRP A 132 17.75 3.11 13.14
C TRP A 132 16.98 3.35 11.84
N ALA A 133 17.32 2.55 10.82
CA ALA A 133 16.71 2.59 9.49
C ALA A 133 15.58 1.56 9.27
N GLY A 134 15.19 0.83 10.32
CA GLY A 134 14.08 -0.11 10.28
C GLY A 134 12.74 0.54 10.60
N GLY A 135 11.69 -0.28 10.60
CA GLY A 135 10.33 0.10 11.01
C GLY A 135 10.20 0.28 12.53
N PRO A 136 9.12 -0.23 13.15
CA PRO A 136 8.99 -0.22 14.60
C PRO A 136 10.22 -0.83 15.29
N ALA A 137 10.63 -0.26 16.42
CA ALA A 137 11.72 -0.82 17.21
C ALA A 137 11.41 -2.27 17.61
N PRO A 138 12.37 -3.20 17.51
CA PRO A 138 12.23 -4.55 18.04
C PRO A 138 11.88 -4.53 19.54
N PHE A 139 11.13 -5.51 20.01
CA PHE A 139 10.81 -5.64 21.43
C PHE A 139 12.09 -5.75 22.27
N GLY A 140 12.15 -5.14 23.46
CA GLY A 140 13.44 -5.00 24.17
C GLY A 140 14.23 -3.76 23.76
N TYR A 141 13.75 -2.99 22.78
CA TYR A 141 14.37 -1.74 22.34
C TYR A 141 13.33 -0.63 22.23
N ARG A 142 13.82 0.60 22.29
CA ARG A 142 13.05 1.84 22.06
C ARG A 142 13.79 2.67 21.04
N ASN A 143 13.06 3.22 20.08
CA ASN A 143 13.60 4.24 19.19
C ASN A 143 13.50 5.60 19.90
N LYS A 144 14.64 6.15 20.32
CA LYS A 144 14.76 7.50 20.88
C LYS A 144 15.55 8.34 19.88
N ASN A 145 14.87 9.33 19.26
CA ASN A 145 15.46 10.26 18.31
C ASN A 145 16.24 9.59 17.17
N GLY A 146 15.70 8.50 16.63
CA GLY A 146 16.32 7.78 15.52
C GLY A 146 17.43 6.82 15.93
N LYS A 147 17.66 6.57 17.22
CA LYS A 147 18.62 5.58 17.73
C LYS A 147 17.91 4.54 18.60
N LEU A 148 18.35 3.28 18.52
CA LEU A 148 17.82 2.24 19.38
C LEU A 148 18.52 2.27 20.74
N THR A 149 17.72 2.34 21.80
CA THR A 149 18.17 2.16 23.19
C THR A 149 17.52 0.92 23.76
N VAL A 150 18.27 0.13 24.52
CA VAL A 150 17.76 -1.07 25.18
C VAL A 150 16.71 -0.68 26.23
N GLU A 151 15.60 -1.42 26.25
CA GLU A 151 14.62 -1.40 27.33
C GLU A 151 14.89 -2.62 28.23
N PRO A 152 15.54 -2.45 29.40
CA PRO A 152 16.09 -3.57 30.16
C PRO A 152 15.08 -4.65 30.51
N GLY A 153 13.88 -4.27 30.95
CA GLY A 153 12.83 -5.22 31.35
C GLY A 153 12.34 -6.07 30.19
N GLU A 154 12.14 -5.48 29.02
CA GLU A 154 11.72 -6.22 27.83
C GLU A 154 12.86 -7.05 27.22
N ALA A 155 14.10 -6.53 27.25
CA ALA A 155 15.28 -7.26 26.79
C ALA A 155 15.53 -8.52 27.62
N GLU A 156 15.19 -8.49 28.91
CA GLU A 156 15.24 -9.68 29.77
C GLU A 156 14.24 -10.75 29.34
N ILE A 157 13.02 -10.35 28.98
CA ILE A 157 12.03 -11.28 28.43
C ILE A 157 12.52 -11.91 27.12
N VAL A 158 13.19 -11.15 26.26
CA VAL A 158 13.82 -11.71 25.04
C VAL A 158 14.83 -12.78 25.41
N ARG A 159 15.76 -12.49 26.33
CA ARG A 159 16.76 -13.46 26.80
C ARG A 159 16.11 -14.70 27.41
N LEU A 160 15.08 -14.52 28.23
CA LEU A 160 14.32 -15.63 28.83
C LEU A 160 13.64 -16.50 27.77
N ILE A 161 13.04 -15.92 26.73
CA ILE A 161 12.44 -16.68 25.62
C ILE A 161 13.48 -17.60 24.97
N TYR A 162 14.66 -17.07 24.63
CA TYR A 162 15.73 -17.87 24.04
C TYR A 162 16.24 -18.94 25.01
N ALA A 163 16.55 -18.57 26.25
CA ALA A 163 17.05 -19.49 27.26
C ALA A 163 16.08 -20.67 27.49
N LYS A 164 14.80 -20.36 27.65
CA LYS A 164 13.74 -21.35 27.86
C LYS A 164 13.48 -22.20 26.62
N TYR A 165 13.57 -21.64 25.42
CA TYR A 165 13.38 -22.40 24.18
C TYR A 165 14.53 -23.38 23.89
N LEU A 166 15.73 -23.11 24.43
CA LEU A 166 16.90 -23.98 24.30
C LEU A 166 16.95 -25.11 25.35
N GLU A 167 16.10 -25.07 26.37
CA GLU A 167 15.99 -26.14 27.36
C GLU A 167 15.38 -27.42 26.74
N PRO A 168 15.80 -28.63 27.18
CA PRO A 168 15.18 -29.88 26.73
C PRO A 168 13.66 -29.88 26.95
N ASP A 169 12.92 -30.47 26.01
CA ASP A 169 11.44 -30.60 26.04
C ASP A 169 10.62 -29.29 26.01
N MET A 170 11.28 -28.13 25.91
CA MET A 170 10.61 -26.84 25.87
C MET A 170 10.21 -26.47 24.44
N LYS A 171 8.95 -26.78 24.10
CA LYS A 171 8.30 -26.27 22.88
C LYS A 171 7.86 -24.82 23.07
N LEU A 172 7.67 -24.11 21.97
CA LEU A 172 7.24 -22.70 21.96
C LEU A 172 5.99 -22.44 22.83
N ALA A 173 5.01 -23.34 22.81
CA ALA A 173 3.81 -23.24 23.63
C ALA A 173 4.10 -23.37 25.14
N THR A 174 5.04 -24.23 25.51
CA THR A 174 5.49 -24.44 26.89
C THR A 174 6.24 -23.21 27.41
N VAL A 175 7.11 -22.61 26.59
CA VAL A 175 7.83 -21.37 26.91
C VAL A 175 6.83 -20.23 27.21
N VAL A 176 5.81 -20.05 26.35
CA VAL A 176 4.79 -19.02 26.56
C VAL A 176 3.97 -19.25 27.83
N ARG A 177 3.58 -20.50 28.08
CA ARG A 177 2.87 -20.86 29.32
C ARG A 177 3.73 -20.54 30.54
N TRP A 178 4.99 -20.98 30.53
CA TRP A 178 5.94 -20.72 31.60
C TRP A 178 6.10 -19.21 31.88
N LEU A 179 6.29 -18.39 30.85
CA LEU A 179 6.39 -16.93 30.99
C LEU A 179 5.16 -16.36 31.70
N ASN A 180 3.97 -16.77 31.28
CA ASN A 180 2.72 -16.27 31.84
C ASN A 180 2.47 -16.75 33.28
N ASP A 181 2.82 -18.00 33.59
CA ASP A 181 2.67 -18.57 34.94
C ASP A 181 3.64 -17.91 35.94
N HIS A 182 4.81 -17.47 35.48
CA HIS A 182 5.79 -16.74 36.28
C HIS A 182 5.56 -15.22 36.32
N GLY A 183 4.33 -14.77 36.04
CA GLY A 183 3.92 -13.37 36.20
C GLY A 183 4.42 -12.40 35.12
N ASN A 184 5.14 -12.86 34.10
CA ASN A 184 5.61 -11.98 33.04
C ASN A 184 4.42 -11.52 32.19
N ARG A 185 4.31 -10.21 31.95
CA ARG A 185 3.27 -9.61 31.11
C ARG A 185 3.89 -8.56 30.19
N ARG A 186 3.33 -8.41 28.99
CA ARG A 186 3.63 -7.27 28.12
C ARG A 186 2.66 -6.13 28.39
N ILE A 187 3.12 -4.90 28.25
CA ILE A 187 2.21 -3.76 28.23
C ILE A 187 1.72 -3.53 26.79
N SER A 188 0.41 -3.55 26.61
CA SER A 188 -0.25 -3.23 25.35
C SER A 188 -1.31 -2.17 25.60
N ARG A 189 -1.20 -1.03 24.93
CA ARG A 189 -2.13 0.12 25.09
C ARG A 189 -2.33 0.53 26.57
N GLY A 190 -1.28 0.47 27.37
CA GLY A 190 -1.32 0.84 28.79
C GLY A 190 -1.86 -0.24 29.73
N SER A 191 -2.23 -1.42 29.22
CA SER A 191 -2.73 -2.53 30.05
C SER A 191 -1.80 -3.75 29.99
N PRO A 192 -1.61 -4.47 31.11
CA PRO A 192 -0.90 -5.74 31.11
C PRO A 192 -1.65 -6.79 30.28
N CYS A 193 -0.94 -7.50 29.42
CA CYS A 193 -1.47 -8.57 28.58
C CYS A 193 -0.55 -9.79 28.65
N PRO A 194 -1.11 -11.01 28.54
CA PRO A 194 -0.30 -12.23 28.47
C PRO A 194 0.51 -12.28 27.17
N TYR A 195 1.61 -13.02 27.21
CA TYR A 195 2.36 -13.41 26.01
C TYR A 195 1.61 -14.51 25.27
N ASN A 196 1.75 -14.54 23.94
CA ASN A 196 1.16 -15.56 23.07
C ASN A 196 2.22 -16.19 22.18
N ARG A 197 1.85 -17.31 21.53
CA ARG A 197 2.76 -18.08 20.66
C ARG A 197 3.35 -17.23 19.54
N ASP A 198 2.53 -16.42 18.87
CA ASP A 198 2.98 -15.60 17.74
C ASP A 198 3.94 -14.50 18.16
N PHE A 199 3.84 -14.01 19.39
CA PHE A 199 4.85 -13.10 19.94
C PHE A 199 6.19 -13.80 20.14
N ALA A 200 6.20 -14.95 20.82
CA ALA A 200 7.43 -15.68 21.08
C ALA A 200 8.10 -16.16 19.78
N ALA A 201 7.31 -16.65 18.80
CA ALA A 201 7.80 -16.97 17.46
C ALA A 201 8.49 -15.78 16.81
N ARG A 202 7.82 -14.61 16.76
CA ARG A 202 8.43 -13.39 16.22
C ARG A 202 9.69 -12.93 16.94
N VAL A 203 9.85 -13.24 18.23
CA VAL A 203 11.10 -12.95 18.95
C VAL A 203 12.22 -13.87 18.49
N LEU A 204 11.96 -15.17 18.35
CA LEU A 204 12.94 -16.17 17.92
C LEU A 204 13.32 -16.03 16.44
N ASP A 205 12.35 -15.67 15.58
CA ASP A 205 12.56 -15.54 14.13
C ASP A 205 13.15 -14.19 13.74
N ASN A 206 13.25 -13.22 14.66
CA ASN A 206 13.71 -11.88 14.32
C ASN A 206 15.25 -11.83 14.21
N PRO A 207 15.79 -11.63 13.00
CA PRO A 207 17.23 -11.62 12.76
C PRO A 207 17.95 -10.44 13.45
N PHE A 208 17.21 -9.43 13.91
CA PHE A 208 17.77 -8.33 14.68
C PHE A 208 18.50 -8.81 15.95
N TYR A 209 17.98 -9.81 16.65
CA TYR A 209 18.60 -10.29 17.90
C TYR A 209 19.89 -11.07 17.67
N CYS A 210 20.22 -11.43 16.43
CA CYS A 210 21.53 -11.98 16.05
C CYS A 210 22.41 -10.95 15.29
N GLY A 211 22.08 -9.65 15.39
CA GLY A 211 22.87 -8.56 14.84
C GLY A 211 22.64 -8.26 13.36
N LYS A 212 21.58 -8.79 12.75
CA LYS A 212 21.25 -8.56 11.34
C LYS A 212 20.12 -7.55 11.20
N ILE A 213 20.33 -6.54 10.35
CA ILE A 213 19.29 -5.59 9.94
C ILE A 213 18.88 -5.98 8.51
N VAL A 214 17.58 -6.22 8.30
CA VAL A 214 16.98 -6.66 7.02
C VAL A 214 16.07 -5.57 6.48
#